data_AF-A0A929MPZ7-F1
#
_entry.id   AF-A0A929MPZ7-F1
#
_cell.length_a   1.000
_cell.length_b   1.000
_cell.length_c   1.000
_cell.angle_alpha   90.00
_cell.angle_beta   90.00
_cell.angle_gamma   90.00
#
_symmetry.space_group_name_H-M   'P 1'
#
loop_
_entity.id
_entity.type
_entity.pdbx_description
1 polymer ?
#
loop_
_entity_poly.entity_id
_entity_poly.type
_entity_poly.pdbx_seq_one_letter_code
_entity_poly.pdbx_strand_id
1 'polypeptide(L)'
;MKLKNLKLSHFRNYQGIELCLGPGLTILTGENAQGKTNLLESIFLLSLAKSHRTNHDSEMIEWDQEQARIEAVIETKNYEIPLALT
;
A
#
# COMPACT_ATOMS: atom_id res chain seq x y z
N MET A 1 5.06 6.86 -14.67
CA MET A 1 4.65 7.02 -13.27
C MET A 1 5.51 6.08 -12.45
N LYS A 2 6.09 6.51 -11.34
CA LYS A 2 6.93 5.71 -10.45
C LYS A 2 6.46 5.90 -9.02
N LEU A 3 6.32 4.82 -8.27
CA LEU A 3 6.06 4.89 -6.83
C LEU A 3 7.37 5.28 -6.13
N LYS A 4 7.39 6.41 -5.43
CA LYS A 4 8.56 6.95 -4.74
C LYS A 4 8.51 6.65 -3.24
N ASN A 5 7.32 6.80 -2.65
CA ASN A 5 7.05 6.45 -1.26
C ASN A 5 5.75 5.66 -1.16
N LEU A 6 5.70 4.72 -0.23
CA LEU A 6 4.48 4.02 0.18
C LEU A 6 4.47 3.94 1.71
N LYS A 7 3.40 4.41 2.32
CA LYS A 7 3.16 4.31 3.76
C LYS A 7 1.84 3.62 4.03
N LEU A 8 1.86 2.61 4.90
CA LEU A 8 0.68 1.90 5.36
C LEU A 8 0.54 2.09 6.86
N SER A 9 -0.68 2.27 7.33
CA SER A 9 -1.04 2.29 8.75
C SER A 9 -2.26 1.39 8.93
N HIS A 10 -2.16 0.40 9.82
CA HIS A 10 -3.25 -0.53 10.14
C HIS A 10 -3.91 -1.19 8.92
N PHE A 11 -3.14 -1.45 7.86
CA PHE A 11 -3.65 -2.07 6.64
C PHE A 11 -3.28 -3.55 6.63
N ARG A 12 -4.30 -4.42 6.62
CA ARG A 12 -4.16 -5.88 6.71
C ARG A 12 -3.31 -6.25 7.94
N ASN A 13 -2.14 -6.86 7.72
CA ASN A 13 -1.21 -7.26 8.78
C ASN A 13 -0.08 -6.24 9.02
N TYR A 14 -0.13 -5.05 8.39
CA TYR A 14 0.83 -3.98 8.62
C TYR A 14 0.28 -2.99 9.66
N GLN A 15 0.83 -3.05 10.88
CA GLN A 15 0.62 -2.00 11.89
C GLN A 15 1.09 -0.64 11.38
N GLY A 16 2.31 -0.61 10.84
CA GLY A 16 2.90 0.56 10.24
C GLY A 16 4.11 0.16 9.41
N ILE A 17 4.21 0.71 8.20
CA ILE A 17 5.41 0.61 7.37
C ILE A 17 5.53 1.84 6.49
N GLU A 18 6.75 2.29 6.25
CA GLU A 18 7.08 3.34 5.28
C GLU A 18 8.24 2.87 4.41
N LEU A 19 8.08 2.98 3.09
CA LEU A 19 9.00 2.45 2.10
C LEU A 19 9.36 3.53 1.07
N CYS A 20 10.59 3.99 1.14
CA CYS A 20 11.21 4.80 0.10
C CYS A 20 11.74 3.88 -1.01
N LEU A 21 11.14 3.94 -2.19
CA LEU A 21 11.51 3.10 -3.33
C LEU A 21 12.52 3.83 -4.21
N GLY A 22 13.65 3.16 -4.44
CA GLY A 22 14.69 3.63 -5.34
C GLY A 22 14.38 3.34 -6.82
N PRO A 23 15.21 3.88 -7.74
CA PRO A 23 15.09 3.55 -9.15
C PRO A 23 15.41 2.08 -9.41
N GLY A 24 14.69 1.46 -10.35
CA GLY A 24 14.96 0.09 -10.80
C GLY A 24 14.09 -0.97 -10.13
N LEU A 25 14.64 -2.17 -9.95
CA LEU A 25 13.92 -3.32 -9.43
C LEU A 25 13.85 -3.29 -7.91
N THR A 26 12.63 -3.30 -7.37
CA THR A 26 12.39 -3.60 -5.94
C THR A 26 12.03 -5.06 -5.79
N ILE A 27 12.75 -5.79 -4.94
CA ILE A 27 12.47 -7.20 -4.63
C ILE A 27 11.89 -7.28 -3.22
N LEU A 28 10.66 -7.79 -3.12
CA LEU A 28 10.01 -8.11 -1.85
C LEU A 28 10.24 -9.59 -1.53
N THR A 29 10.96 -9.88 -0.45
CA THR A 29 11.27 -11.26 -0.02
C THR A 29 10.73 -11.54 1.37
N GLY A 30 10.70 -12.81 1.76
CA GLY A 30 10.19 -13.28 3.04
C GLY A 30 9.32 -14.52 2.88
N GLU A 31 8.91 -15.11 3.98
CA GLU A 31 8.08 -16.32 4.00
C GLU A 31 6.65 -16.06 3.48
N ASN A 32 5.94 -17.13 3.15
CA ASN A 32 4.53 -17.06 2.80
C ASN A 32 3.71 -16.46 3.97
N ALA A 33 2.59 -15.81 3.63
CA ALA A 33 1.71 -15.13 4.59
C ALA A 33 2.30 -13.93 5.35
N GLN A 34 3.54 -13.49 5.07
CA GLN A 34 4.17 -12.33 5.72
C GLN A 34 3.71 -10.94 5.19
N GLY A 35 2.62 -10.87 4.42
CA GLY A 35 2.08 -9.58 3.93
C GLY A 35 2.69 -9.04 2.63
N LYS A 36 3.54 -9.79 1.91
CA LYS A 36 4.07 -9.37 0.60
C LYS A 36 2.95 -9.05 -0.40
N THR A 37 1.93 -9.90 -0.49
CA THR A 37 0.76 -9.66 -1.35
C THR A 37 -0.09 -8.49 -0.86
N ASN A 38 -0.18 -8.26 0.45
CA ASN A 38 -0.92 -7.12 1.02
C ASN A 38 -0.26 -5.79 0.60
N LEU A 39 1.08 -5.73 0.55
CA LEU A 39 1.79 -4.54 0.07
C LEU A 39 1.51 -4.27 -1.42
N LEU A 40 1.44 -5.31 -2.25
CA LEU A 40 1.01 -5.14 -3.65
C LEU A 40 -0.47 -4.75 -3.75
N GLU A 41 -1.32 -5.28 -2.88
CA GLU A 41 -2.74 -4.93 -2.79
C GLU A 41 -2.94 -3.45 -2.48
N SER A 42 -2.13 -2.85 -1.60
CA SER A 42 -2.25 -1.44 -1.25
C SER A 42 -1.94 -0.52 -2.44
N ILE A 43 -0.96 -0.88 -3.27
CA ILE A 43 -0.63 -0.16 -4.51
C ILE A 43 -1.78 -0.28 -5.53
N PHE A 44 -2.36 -1.48 -5.64
CA PHE A 44 -3.51 -1.73 -6.50
C PHE A 44 -4.73 -0.91 -6.07
N LEU A 45 -5.01 -0.88 -4.76
CA LEU A 45 -6.08 -0.08 -4.15
C LEU A 45 -5.91 1.40 -4.46
N LEU A 46 -4.73 1.97 -4.26
CA LEU A 46 -4.45 3.37 -4.59
C LEU A 46 -4.67 3.71 -6.07
N SER A 47 -4.51 2.72 -6.96
CA SER A 47 -4.65 2.91 -8.40
C SER A 47 -6.09 2.85 -8.88
N LEU A 48 -6.94 2.04 -8.22
CA LEU A 48 -8.28 1.69 -8.71
C LEU A 48 -9.41 1.93 -7.70
N ALA A 49 -9.09 2.37 -6.49
CA ALA A 49 -10.01 2.52 -5.36
C ALA A 49 -10.83 1.24 -5.07
N LYS A 50 -10.29 0.07 -5.43
CA LYS A 50 -10.95 -1.23 -5.25
C LYS A 50 -9.93 -2.32 -4.95
N SER A 51 -10.25 -3.21 -4.01
CA SER A 51 -9.44 -4.39 -3.76
C SER A 51 -9.73 -5.46 -4.83
N HIS A 52 -8.69 -6.18 -5.23
CA HIS A 52 -8.81 -7.36 -6.10
C HIS A 52 -9.27 -8.62 -5.33
N ARG A 53 -9.26 -8.58 -3.99
CA ARG A 53 -9.55 -9.73 -3.11
C ARG A 53 -10.90 -9.63 -2.43
N THR A 54 -11.39 -8.42 -2.15
CA THR A 54 -12.61 -8.21 -1.38
C THR A 54 -13.30 -6.91 -1.76
N ASN A 55 -14.60 -6.82 -1.44
CA ASN A 55 -15.38 -5.59 -1.51
C ASN A 55 -15.75 -5.06 -0.11
N HIS A 56 -15.25 -5.69 0.96
CA HIS A 56 -15.53 -5.30 2.34
C HIS A 56 -14.32 -4.58 2.95
N ASP A 57 -14.48 -3.28 3.23
CA ASP A 57 -13.40 -2.45 3.79
C ASP A 57 -12.88 -2.98 5.13
N SER A 58 -13.76 -3.55 5.95
CA SER A 58 -13.40 -4.16 7.24
C SER A 58 -12.36 -5.27 7.13
N GLU A 59 -12.27 -5.97 5.99
CA GLU A 59 -11.26 -7.02 5.79
C GLU A 59 -9.88 -6.43 5.47
N MET A 60 -9.82 -5.17 5.06
CA MET A 60 -8.58 -4.45 4.76
C MET A 60 -8.00 -3.76 5.99
N ILE A 61 -8.79 -3.59 7.05
CA ILE A 61 -8.37 -2.99 8.33
C ILE A 61 -7.71 -4.06 9.20
N GLU A 62 -6.62 -3.68 9.88
CA GLU A 62 -5.98 -4.52 10.88
C GLU A 62 -6.96 -4.88 12.00
N TRP A 63 -6.82 -6.07 12.58
CA TRP A 63 -7.66 -6.49 13.69
C TRP A 63 -7.60 -5.51 14.86
N ASP A 64 -8.76 -5.30 15.48
CA ASP A 64 -8.97 -4.38 16.59
C ASP A 64 -8.65 -2.90 16.28
N GLN A 65 -8.58 -2.53 15.00
CA GLN A 65 -8.43 -1.13 14.55
C GLN A 65 -9.73 -0.62 13.91
N GLU A 66 -9.97 0.68 14.03
CA GLU A 66 -11.17 1.34 13.49
C GLU A 66 -11.01 1.78 12.04
N GLN A 67 -9.76 2.00 11.59
CA GLN A 67 -9.45 2.50 10.26
C GLN A 67 -8.08 1.99 9.79
N ALA A 68 -7.91 1.95 8.47
CA ALA A 68 -6.62 1.75 7.82
C ALA A 68 -6.26 3.02 7.03
N ARG A 69 -4.99 3.22 6.71
CA ARG A 69 -4.59 4.30 5.82
C ARG A 69 -3.47 3.85 4.90
N ILE A 70 -3.62 4.17 3.62
CA ILE A 70 -2.65 3.90 2.57
C ILE A 70 -2.28 5.24 1.95
N GLU A 71 -0.99 5.56 1.94
CA GLU A 71 -0.46 6.78 1.34
C GLU A 71 0.66 6.45 0.36
N ALA A 72 0.74 7.21 -0.73
CA ALA A 72 1.83 7.10 -1.67
C ALA A 72 2.21 8.44 -2.26
N VAL A 73 3.47 8.55 -2.69
CA VAL A 73 3.93 9.63 -3.57
C VAL A 73 4.32 9.01 -4.89
N ILE A 74 3.69 9.47 -5.97
CA ILE A 74 3.95 9.04 -7.33
C ILE A 74 4.73 10.13 -8.07
N GLU A 75 5.91 9.78 -8.57
CA GLU A 75 6.67 10.63 -9.47
C GLU A 75 6.17 10.45 -10.92
N THR A 76 5.83 11.56 -11.56
CA THR A 76 5.63 11.66 -13.01
C THR A 76 6.76 12.48 -13.63
N LYS A 77 6.73 12.74 -14.94
CA LYS A 77 7.82 13.47 -15.62
C LYS A 77 8.09 14.86 -15.03
N ASN A 78 7.03 15.54 -14.56
CA ASN A 78 7.11 16.96 -14.20
C ASN A 78 6.58 17.28 -12.80
N TYR A 79 5.96 16.33 -12.11
CA TYR A 79 5.29 16.56 -10.83
C TYR A 79 5.24 15.30 -9.99
N GLU A 80 5.21 15.50 -8.67
CA GLU A 80 4.89 14.48 -7.69
C GLU A 80 3.40 14.57 -7.35
N ILE A 81 2.74 13.41 -7.31
CA ILE A 81 1.32 13.29 -6.96
C ILE A 81 1.23 12.55 -5.63
N PRO A 82 0.76 13.20 -4.55
CA PRO A 82 0.37 12.49 -3.35
C PRO A 82 -0.97 11.78 -3.59
N LEU A 83 -1.06 10.52 -3.17
CA LEU A 83 -2.28 9.72 -3.16
C LEU A 83 -2.54 9.22 -1.75
N ALA A 84 -3.80 9.20 -1.32
CA ALA A 84 -4.19 8.63 -0.03
C ALA A 84 -5.58 8.00 -0.09
N LEU A 85 -5.75 6.90 0.64
CA LEU A 85 -7.03 6.26 0.94
C LEU A 85 -7.09 5.95 2.44
N THR A 86 -8.26 6.11 3.05
CA THR A 86 -8.55 5.82 4.46
C THR A 86 -9.82 4.99 4.52
#